data_AF-A0A0U1D977-F1
#
_entry.id   AF-A0A0U1D977-F1
#
_cell.length_a   1.000
_cell.length_b   1.000
_cell.length_c   1.000
_cell.angle_alpha   90.00
_cell.angle_beta   90.00
_cell.angle_gamma   90.00
#
_symmetry.space_group_name_H-M   'P 1'
#
loop_
_entity.id
_entity.type
_entity.pdbx_description
1 polymer ?
#
loop_
_entity_poly.entity_id
_entity_poly.type
_entity_poly.pdbx_seq_one_letter_code
_entity_poly.pdbx_strand_id
1 'polypeptide(L)'
;MLVAHHKDDQAETFLLRLERGSGVDGLSSMDYKSFLNGIYIFRPLLNFSRSEIERYAKLHQLRWIEDRSNYDLKYRRTLYRNLLKASDNQDVLTERICLTALHMKRAAKALMHYTRLAFDDCVNVHDFGYIEIKLSEFYQLPEEIALRLLLYSIMAIASKHYKPRYNSLIVIFNKILQKGSNVNCTLSGCKIRKYGENILIIRESSKIQEITVHLPLNGSIEWDNRFSCTIFGDQECSVTIAPLKKTQKIPEFLKNYDYCSEVYYSLPTVQKDGKMLAYPDVNYNGKNTDDDKVRFIINSTIKQNLVSLISI
;
A
#
# COMPACT_ATOMS: atom_id res chain seq x y z
N MET A 1 17.95 11.39 -5.31
CA MET A 1 17.69 12.84 -5.22
C MET A 1 18.06 13.35 -3.84
N LEU A 2 18.72 14.51 -3.76
CA LEU A 2 19.06 15.20 -2.51
C LEU A 2 18.23 16.48 -2.42
N VAL A 3 17.68 16.77 -1.25
CA VAL A 3 16.92 18.00 -0.99
C VAL A 3 17.40 18.65 0.30
N ALA A 4 17.39 19.98 0.33
CA ALA A 4 17.92 20.80 1.42
C ALA A 4 16.90 21.05 2.55
N HIS A 5 16.04 20.07 2.85
CA HIS A 5 15.10 20.19 3.96
C HIS A 5 15.85 20.25 5.30
N HIS A 6 15.41 21.14 6.18
CA HIS A 6 16.06 21.44 7.46
C HIS A 6 15.14 21.25 8.68
N LYS A 7 15.62 21.56 9.89
CA LYS A 7 14.89 21.34 11.15
C LYS A 7 13.57 22.13 11.19
N ASP A 8 13.56 23.39 10.78
CA ASP A 8 12.32 24.19 10.75
C ASP A 8 11.27 23.62 9.77
N ASP A 9 11.71 23.02 8.66
CA ASP A 9 10.81 22.33 7.72
C ASP A 9 10.10 21.13 8.37
N GLN A 10 10.72 20.49 9.36
CA GLN A 10 10.09 19.43 10.15
C GLN A 10 8.96 19.97 11.00
N ALA A 11 9.17 21.10 11.68
CA ALA A 11 8.15 21.74 12.50
C ALA A 11 6.98 22.25 11.64
N GLU A 12 7.27 22.89 10.51
CA GLU A 12 6.26 23.30 9.53
C GLU A 12 5.44 22.10 9.05
N THR A 13 6.11 21.00 8.70
CA THR A 13 5.45 19.76 8.24
C THR A 13 4.60 19.13 9.33
N PHE A 14 5.09 19.13 10.58
CA PHE A 14 4.34 18.63 11.73
C PHE A 14 3.02 19.40 11.90
N LEU A 15 3.09 20.73 11.94
CA LEU A 15 1.94 21.60 12.13
C LEU A 15 0.92 21.47 10.99
N LEU A 16 1.40 21.41 9.74
CA LEU A 16 0.55 21.13 8.57
C LEU A 16 -0.19 19.80 8.66
N ARG A 17 0.48 18.76 9.18
CA ARG A 17 -0.13 17.43 9.34
C ARG A 17 -1.07 17.37 10.55
N LEU A 18 -0.76 18.12 11.60
CA LEU A 18 -1.62 18.29 12.76
C LEU A 18 -2.94 18.99 12.37
N GLU A 19 -2.88 20.08 11.60
CA GLU A 19 -4.06 20.78 11.06
C GLU A 19 -4.99 19.83 10.29
N ARG A 20 -4.40 18.86 9.59
CA ARG A 20 -5.13 17.85 8.82
C ARG A 20 -5.66 16.67 9.65
N GLY A 21 -5.46 16.70 10.97
CA GLY A 21 -5.88 15.61 11.87
C GLY A 21 -5.10 14.31 11.65
N SER A 22 -3.82 14.40 11.29
CA SER A 22 -3.00 13.20 11.07
C SER A 22 -2.75 12.44 12.38
N GLY A 23 -2.76 11.11 12.32
CA GLY A 23 -2.34 10.25 13.44
C GLY A 23 -0.81 10.10 13.54
N VAL A 24 -0.37 9.13 14.35
CA VAL A 24 1.04 8.89 14.71
C VAL A 24 1.96 8.81 13.48
N ASP A 25 1.57 8.07 12.44
CA ASP A 25 2.38 7.95 11.20
C ASP A 25 2.59 9.31 10.53
N GLY A 26 1.55 10.14 10.48
CA GLY A 26 1.65 11.46 9.86
C GLY A 26 2.43 12.44 10.74
N LEU A 27 2.22 12.42 12.05
CA LEU A 27 2.92 13.30 12.99
C LEU A 27 4.40 12.93 13.18
N SER A 28 4.86 11.81 12.63
CA SER A 28 6.29 11.44 12.60
C SER A 28 7.13 12.30 11.62
N SER A 29 6.52 13.27 10.95
CA SER A 29 7.12 14.22 10.00
C SER A 29 7.96 13.56 8.90
N MET A 30 9.12 14.13 8.50
CA MET A 30 9.93 13.61 7.39
C MET A 30 11.11 12.77 7.89
N ASP A 31 11.47 11.74 7.13
CA ASP A 31 12.68 10.96 7.37
C ASP A 31 13.90 11.48 6.60
N TYR A 32 15.08 11.17 7.13
CA TYR A 32 16.36 11.40 6.45
C TYR A 32 16.37 10.78 5.04
N LYS A 33 15.81 9.58 4.89
CA LYS A 33 15.67 8.85 3.63
C LYS A 33 14.21 8.45 3.44
N SER A 34 13.64 8.71 2.27
CA SER A 34 12.32 8.21 1.88
C SER A 34 12.35 7.72 0.42
N PHE A 35 11.47 6.79 0.06
CA PHE A 35 11.30 6.33 -1.32
C PHE A 35 9.97 6.84 -1.88
N LEU A 36 10.01 7.52 -3.02
CA LEU A 36 8.82 8.08 -3.66
C LEU A 36 8.95 7.95 -5.17
N ASN A 37 7.93 7.36 -5.82
CA ASN A 37 7.85 7.21 -7.29
C ASN A 37 9.12 6.63 -7.91
N GLY A 38 9.68 5.56 -7.33
CA GLY A 38 10.90 4.92 -7.84
C GLY A 38 12.21 5.60 -7.44
N ILE A 39 12.17 6.71 -6.69
CA ILE A 39 13.34 7.53 -6.39
C ILE A 39 13.58 7.63 -4.89
N TYR A 40 14.82 7.40 -4.46
CA TYR A 40 15.26 7.74 -3.11
C TYR A 40 15.46 9.25 -2.95
N ILE A 41 14.83 9.82 -1.94
CA ILE A 41 14.96 11.21 -1.51
C ILE A 41 15.73 11.23 -0.20
N PHE A 42 16.88 11.92 -0.20
CA PHE A 42 17.74 12.12 0.95
C PHE A 42 17.67 13.57 1.43
N ARG A 43 17.63 13.77 2.75
CA ARG A 43 17.52 15.06 3.43
C ARG A 43 18.70 15.26 4.39
N PRO A 44 19.92 15.58 3.93
CA PRO A 44 21.09 15.65 4.79
C PRO A 44 21.03 16.74 5.85
N LEU A 45 20.31 17.83 5.57
CA LEU A 45 20.29 19.03 6.42
C LEU A 45 19.20 19.00 7.51
N LEU A 46 18.50 17.87 7.66
CA LEU A 46 17.26 17.77 8.43
C LEU A 46 17.40 18.07 9.93
N ASN A 47 18.62 17.94 10.46
CA ASN A 47 18.95 18.18 11.86
C ASN A 47 19.50 19.59 12.13
N PHE A 48 19.77 20.37 11.07
CA PHE A 48 20.30 21.73 11.20
C PHE A 48 19.17 22.74 11.13
N SER A 49 19.20 23.77 11.95
CA SER A 49 18.26 24.88 11.87
C SER A 49 18.56 25.77 10.67
N ARG A 50 17.57 26.57 10.26
CA ARG A 50 17.77 27.63 9.27
C ARG A 50 18.87 28.61 9.71
N SER A 51 18.90 28.99 10.99
CA SER A 51 19.90 29.91 11.53
C SER A 51 21.32 29.35 11.45
N GLU A 52 21.50 28.04 11.66
CA GLU A 52 22.79 27.36 11.48
C GLU A 52 23.24 27.34 10.02
N ILE A 53 22.31 27.06 9.10
CA ILE A 53 22.58 27.06 7.65
C ILE A 53 22.94 28.46 7.17
N GLU A 54 22.21 29.49 7.60
CA GLU A 54 22.50 30.89 7.25
C GLU A 54 23.85 31.34 7.82
N ARG A 55 24.19 30.94 9.06
CA ARG A 55 25.49 31.21 9.67
C ARG A 55 26.62 30.55 8.86
N TYR A 56 26.44 29.30 8.46
CA TYR A 56 27.40 28.58 7.61
C TYR A 56 27.58 29.29 6.27
N ALA A 57 26.48 29.67 5.61
CA ALA A 57 26.52 30.38 4.33
C ALA A 57 27.27 31.72 4.44
N LYS A 58 27.01 32.49 5.50
CA LYS A 58 27.73 33.75 5.79
C LYS A 58 29.21 33.53 6.05
N LEU A 59 29.57 32.54 6.88
CA LEU A 59 30.96 32.19 7.21
C LEU A 59 31.77 31.87 5.96
N HIS A 60 31.17 31.15 5.02
CA HIS A 60 31.79 30.77 3.75
C HIS A 60 31.53 31.76 2.60
N GLN A 61 30.96 32.94 2.90
CA GLN A 61 30.67 33.99 1.93
C GLN A 61 29.84 33.52 0.71
N LEU A 62 28.95 32.56 0.93
CA LEU A 62 28.05 32.05 -0.10
C LEU A 62 26.99 33.10 -0.43
N ARG A 63 26.63 33.21 -1.70
CA ARG A 63 25.53 34.05 -2.18
C ARG A 63 24.33 33.17 -2.52
N TRP A 64 23.14 33.59 -2.10
CA TRP A 64 21.88 32.92 -2.45
C TRP A 64 20.83 33.95 -2.87
N ILE A 65 19.77 33.46 -3.49
CA ILE A 65 18.63 34.26 -3.94
C ILE A 65 17.46 34.00 -2.99
N GLU A 66 16.77 35.06 -2.57
CA GLU A 66 15.52 34.93 -1.83
C GLU A 66 14.33 34.88 -2.79
N ASP A 67 13.60 33.77 -2.77
CA ASP A 67 12.37 33.62 -3.55
C ASP A 67 11.22 34.40 -2.89
N ARG A 68 10.55 35.26 -3.67
CA ARG A 68 9.41 36.09 -3.24
C ARG A 68 8.23 35.25 -2.73
N SER A 69 8.07 34.03 -3.24
CA SER A 69 7.00 33.12 -2.81
C SER A 69 7.12 32.70 -1.33
N ASN A 70 8.30 32.83 -0.72
CA ASN A 70 8.52 32.54 0.70
C ASN A 70 7.71 33.43 1.65
N TYR A 71 7.19 34.55 1.14
CA TYR A 71 6.42 35.53 1.91
C TYR A 71 4.92 35.47 1.58
N ASP A 72 4.50 34.61 0.66
CA ASP A 72 3.10 34.49 0.27
C ASP A 72 2.30 33.66 1.29
N LEU A 73 1.41 34.34 2.02
CA LEU A 73 0.51 33.78 3.03
C LEU A 73 -0.57 32.87 2.44
N LYS A 74 -0.78 32.88 1.12
CA LYS A 74 -1.66 31.91 0.43
C LYS A 74 -1.21 30.47 0.69
N TYR A 75 0.09 30.25 0.91
CA TYR A 75 0.62 28.95 1.25
C TYR A 75 0.56 28.73 2.77
N ARG A 76 -0.19 27.70 3.21
CA ARG A 76 -0.32 27.30 4.63
C ARG A 76 1.04 27.12 5.32
N ARG A 77 2.06 26.69 4.56
CA ARG A 77 3.42 26.53 5.07
C ARG A 77 4.03 27.85 5.54
N THR A 78 3.82 28.93 4.79
CA THR A 78 4.24 30.30 5.17
C THR A 78 3.54 30.76 6.45
N LEU A 79 2.25 30.44 6.61
CA LEU A 79 1.51 30.75 7.82
C LEU A 79 2.12 30.07 9.07
N TYR A 80 2.42 28.77 9.00
CA TYR A 80 3.07 28.07 10.13
C TYR A 80 4.48 28.56 10.41
N ARG A 81 5.25 28.90 9.37
CA ARG A 81 6.56 29.54 9.54
C ARG A 81 6.45 30.85 10.31
N ASN A 82 5.49 31.70 9.94
CA ASN A 82 5.28 32.98 10.62
C ASN A 82 4.77 32.79 12.06
N LEU A 83 3.93 31.77 12.30
CA LEU A 83 3.50 31.40 13.65
C LEU A 83 4.70 31.00 14.52
N LEU A 84 5.60 30.17 14.00
CA LEU A 84 6.83 29.78 14.71
C LEU A 84 7.71 31.01 15.02
N LYS A 85 7.86 31.92 14.05
CA LYS A 85 8.62 33.18 14.20
C LYS A 85 8.00 34.17 15.20
N ALA A 86 6.68 34.16 15.35
CA ALA A 86 5.98 35.02 16.30
C ALA A 86 6.10 34.52 17.75
N SER A 87 6.64 33.32 17.97
CA SER A 87 6.92 32.81 19.31
C SER A 87 8.13 33.52 19.92
N ASP A 88 8.00 33.95 21.19
CA ASP A 88 9.10 34.54 21.96
C ASP A 88 10.35 33.65 22.03
N ASN A 89 10.21 32.34 21.81
CA ASN A 89 11.29 31.37 21.80
C ASN A 89 11.17 30.37 20.62
N GLN A 90 11.21 30.88 19.38
CA GLN A 90 11.08 30.09 18.15
C GLN A 90 11.94 28.81 18.16
N ASP A 91 13.22 28.92 18.50
CA ASP A 91 14.16 27.78 18.44
C ASP A 91 13.74 26.66 19.41
N VAL A 92 13.34 27.02 20.64
CA VAL A 92 12.86 26.07 21.65
C VAL A 92 11.56 25.42 21.20
N LEU A 93 10.64 26.17 20.62
CA LEU A 93 9.37 25.64 20.11
C LEU A 93 9.61 24.67 18.95
N THR A 94 10.41 25.05 17.96
CA THR A 94 10.80 24.18 16.83
C THR A 94 11.46 22.90 17.33
N GLU A 95 12.35 22.99 18.31
CA GLU A 95 13.00 21.82 18.91
C GLU A 95 12.00 20.89 19.61
N ARG A 96 11.09 21.42 20.41
CA ARG A 96 10.06 20.62 21.09
C ARG A 96 9.10 19.94 20.11
N ILE A 97 8.76 20.60 19.01
CA ILE A 97 7.94 20.01 17.93
C ILE A 97 8.72 18.87 17.26
N CYS A 98 10.00 19.09 16.93
CA CYS A 98 10.84 18.04 16.34
C CYS A 98 11.04 16.84 17.28
N LEU A 99 11.22 17.09 18.58
CA LEU A 99 11.28 16.04 19.61
C LEU A 99 9.97 15.25 19.69
N THR A 100 8.82 15.93 19.60
CA THR A 100 7.51 15.27 19.55
C THR A 100 7.38 14.40 18.30
N ALA A 101 7.79 14.90 17.12
CA ALA A 101 7.80 14.10 15.89
C ALA A 101 8.70 12.85 16.03
N LEU A 102 9.84 12.97 16.71
CA LEU A 102 10.71 11.83 17.02
C LEU A 102 10.02 10.81 17.93
N HIS A 103 9.29 11.25 18.96
CA HIS A 103 8.50 10.36 19.82
C HIS A 103 7.40 9.65 19.03
N MET A 104 6.68 10.37 18.16
CA MET A 104 5.68 9.79 17.26
C MET A 104 6.30 8.73 16.35
N LYS A 105 7.49 8.99 15.82
CA LYS A 105 8.21 8.01 14.99
C LYS A 105 8.58 6.74 15.75
N ARG A 106 9.01 6.86 17.02
CA ARG A 106 9.28 5.69 17.88
C ARG A 106 8.00 4.89 18.13
N ALA A 107 6.89 5.58 18.42
CA ALA A 107 5.59 4.95 18.59
C ALA A 107 5.09 4.25 17.31
N ALA A 108 5.21 4.89 16.14
CA ALA A 108 4.84 4.31 14.85
C ALA A 108 5.61 3.00 14.58
N LYS A 109 6.91 2.98 14.88
CA LYS A 109 7.74 1.77 14.75
C LYS A 109 7.29 0.64 15.67
N ALA A 110 6.94 0.95 16.93
CA ALA A 110 6.43 -0.05 17.86
C ALA A 110 5.06 -0.59 17.40
N LEU A 111 4.14 0.28 17.00
CA LEU A 111 2.83 -0.12 16.46
C LEU A 111 2.99 -1.01 15.22
N MET A 112 3.91 -0.65 14.31
CA MET A 112 4.22 -1.47 13.15
C MET A 112 4.79 -2.84 13.54
N HIS A 113 5.70 -2.89 14.51
CA HIS A 113 6.25 -4.16 15.00
C HIS A 113 5.15 -5.11 15.50
N TYR A 114 4.25 -4.64 16.36
CA TYR A 114 3.12 -5.45 16.83
C TYR A 114 2.10 -5.77 15.71
N THR A 115 1.93 -4.86 14.74
CA THR A 115 1.12 -5.15 13.55
C THR A 115 1.70 -6.31 12.75
N ARG A 116 3.03 -6.38 12.57
CA ARG A 116 3.68 -7.49 11.88
C ARG A 116 3.47 -8.82 12.59
N LEU A 117 3.61 -8.84 13.92
CA LEU A 117 3.34 -10.06 14.70
C LEU A 117 1.88 -10.51 14.54
N ALA A 118 0.93 -9.57 14.58
CA ALA A 118 -0.48 -9.89 14.40
C ALA A 118 -0.81 -10.45 13.01
N PHE A 119 -0.02 -10.13 11.97
CA PHE A 119 -0.22 -10.71 10.64
C PHE A 119 -0.01 -12.22 10.62
N ASP A 120 1.00 -12.72 11.33
CA ASP A 120 1.36 -14.15 11.32
C ASP A 120 0.23 -15.03 11.90
N ASP A 121 -0.46 -14.54 12.93
CA ASP A 121 -1.54 -15.29 13.60
C ASP A 121 -2.90 -15.09 12.92
N CYS A 122 -3.20 -13.85 12.54
CA CYS A 122 -4.54 -13.42 12.15
C CYS A 122 -4.81 -13.51 10.64
N VAL A 123 -3.76 -13.52 9.79
CA VAL A 123 -3.93 -13.34 8.34
C VAL A 123 -3.40 -14.53 7.54
N ASN A 124 -4.28 -15.12 6.73
CA ASN A 124 -3.90 -16.09 5.71
C ASN A 124 -3.86 -15.40 4.34
N VAL A 125 -2.71 -15.49 3.66
CA VAL A 125 -2.56 -15.04 2.27
C VAL A 125 -2.69 -16.25 1.35
N HIS A 126 -3.67 -16.21 0.46
CA HIS A 126 -3.99 -17.32 -0.44
C HIS A 126 -3.43 -17.11 -1.84
N ASP A 127 -2.93 -18.18 -2.47
CA ASP A 127 -2.31 -18.12 -3.80
C ASP A 127 -3.29 -17.73 -4.92
N PHE A 128 -4.59 -17.86 -4.65
CA PHE A 128 -5.68 -17.39 -5.50
C PHE A 128 -5.89 -15.85 -5.47
N GLY A 129 -4.97 -15.11 -4.84
CA GLY A 129 -4.94 -13.65 -4.98
C GLY A 129 -5.86 -12.88 -4.03
N TYR A 130 -6.15 -13.45 -2.86
CA TYR A 130 -6.96 -12.81 -1.82
C TYR A 130 -6.35 -13.00 -0.42
N ILE A 131 -6.79 -12.16 0.52
CA ILE A 131 -6.43 -12.24 1.93
C ILE A 131 -7.65 -12.66 2.75
N GLU A 132 -7.41 -13.49 3.75
CA GLU A 132 -8.38 -13.90 4.76
C GLU A 132 -7.89 -13.47 6.15
N ILE A 133 -8.76 -12.79 6.91
CA ILE A 133 -8.50 -12.34 8.28
C ILE A 133 -9.39 -13.16 9.22
N LYS A 134 -8.79 -13.86 10.17
CA LYS A 134 -9.49 -14.66 11.19
C LYS A 134 -10.13 -13.75 12.24
N LEU A 135 -11.47 -13.76 12.36
CA LEU A 135 -12.15 -12.88 13.30
C LEU A 135 -11.86 -13.23 14.77
N SER A 136 -11.61 -14.52 15.07
CA SER A 136 -11.27 -14.97 16.43
C SER A 136 -10.05 -14.24 16.99
N GLU A 137 -9.00 -14.12 16.17
CA GLU A 137 -7.76 -13.42 16.53
C GLU A 137 -7.93 -11.91 16.40
N PHE A 138 -8.61 -11.45 15.34
CA PHE A 138 -8.80 -10.03 15.08
C PHE A 138 -9.48 -9.30 16.24
N TYR A 139 -10.48 -9.91 16.87
CA TYR A 139 -11.20 -9.32 18.00
C TYR A 139 -10.39 -9.26 19.31
N GLN A 140 -9.26 -9.97 19.40
CA GLN A 140 -8.38 -9.95 20.56
C GLN A 140 -7.28 -8.88 20.44
N LEU A 141 -7.07 -8.34 19.24
CA LEU A 141 -6.05 -7.33 18.99
C LEU A 141 -6.43 -5.97 19.58
N PRO A 142 -5.46 -5.18 20.07
CA PRO A 142 -5.67 -3.77 20.35
C PRO A 142 -6.19 -3.04 19.10
N GLU A 143 -7.11 -2.09 19.29
CA GLU A 143 -7.86 -1.44 18.21
C GLU A 143 -6.96 -0.88 17.10
N GLU A 144 -5.90 -0.15 17.45
CA GLU A 144 -4.95 0.44 16.49
C GLU A 144 -4.18 -0.62 15.69
N ILE A 145 -3.89 -1.77 16.30
CA ILE A 145 -3.21 -2.89 15.62
C ILE A 145 -4.16 -3.55 14.63
N ALA A 146 -5.40 -3.82 15.05
CA ALA A 146 -6.45 -4.38 14.19
C ALA A 146 -6.75 -3.45 12.99
N LEU A 147 -6.83 -2.14 13.23
CA LEU A 147 -7.06 -1.13 12.18
C LEU A 147 -5.91 -1.11 11.15
N ARG A 148 -4.65 -1.18 11.62
CA ARG A 148 -3.47 -1.26 10.75
C ARG A 148 -3.43 -2.56 9.97
N LEU A 149 -3.73 -3.68 10.60
CA LEU A 149 -3.79 -4.99 9.96
C LEU A 149 -4.82 -4.99 8.82
N LEU A 150 -6.01 -4.43 9.05
CA LEU A 150 -7.02 -4.25 8.02
C LEU A 150 -6.52 -3.33 6.88
N LEU A 151 -5.94 -2.17 7.23
CA LEU A 151 -5.39 -1.21 6.27
C LEU A 151 -4.35 -1.85 5.34
N TYR A 152 -3.35 -2.52 5.91
CA TYR A 152 -2.26 -3.11 5.14
C TYR A 152 -2.72 -4.34 4.34
N SER A 153 -3.68 -5.12 4.85
CA SER A 153 -4.31 -6.19 4.08
C SER A 153 -5.03 -5.65 2.84
N ILE A 154 -5.76 -4.53 2.97
CA ILE A 154 -6.41 -3.87 1.82
C ILE A 154 -5.37 -3.36 0.83
N MET A 155 -4.31 -2.72 1.32
CA MET A 155 -3.24 -2.18 0.47
C MET A 155 -2.44 -3.27 -0.26
N ALA A 156 -2.29 -4.45 0.33
CA ALA A 156 -1.58 -5.57 -0.30
C ALA A 156 -2.33 -6.15 -1.52
N ILE A 157 -3.66 -6.02 -1.55
CA ILE A 157 -4.52 -6.45 -2.67
C ILE A 157 -4.81 -5.31 -3.65
N ALA A 158 -4.91 -4.08 -3.17
CA ALA A 158 -5.21 -2.93 -4.00
C ALA A 158 -4.08 -2.64 -4.99
N SER A 159 -4.43 -2.28 -6.23
CA SER A 159 -3.44 -1.85 -7.23
C SER A 159 -2.84 -0.45 -6.96
N LYS A 160 -3.33 0.25 -5.93
CA LYS A 160 -2.95 1.63 -5.62
C LYS A 160 -2.06 1.66 -4.39
N HIS A 161 -0.89 2.28 -4.51
CA HIS A 161 0.10 2.37 -3.44
C HIS A 161 -0.19 3.45 -2.37
N TYR A 162 -1.35 4.10 -2.39
CA TYR A 162 -1.71 5.13 -1.41
C TYR A 162 -2.73 4.62 -0.39
N LYS A 163 -2.59 5.07 0.87
CA LYS A 163 -3.51 4.71 1.96
C LYS A 163 -4.95 5.17 1.62
N PRO A 164 -6.00 4.33 1.83
CA PRO A 164 -7.39 4.76 1.75
C PRO A 164 -7.67 5.96 2.66
N ARG A 165 -8.74 6.70 2.35
CA ARG A 165 -9.23 7.77 3.24
C ARG A 165 -9.63 7.16 4.58
N TYR A 166 -9.16 7.77 5.67
CA TYR A 166 -9.38 7.30 7.04
C TYR A 166 -10.86 7.06 7.35
N ASN A 167 -11.74 8.02 7.03
CA ASN A 167 -13.18 7.90 7.30
C ASN A 167 -13.84 6.72 6.57
N SER A 168 -13.35 6.34 5.39
CA SER A 168 -13.88 5.17 4.68
C SER A 168 -13.39 3.86 5.31
N LEU A 169 -12.14 3.84 5.78
CA LEU A 169 -11.58 2.68 6.49
C LEU A 169 -12.29 2.47 7.83
N ILE A 170 -12.48 3.52 8.62
CA ILE A 170 -13.06 3.40 9.98
C ILE A 170 -14.51 2.91 9.96
N VAL A 171 -15.29 3.31 8.95
CA VAL A 171 -16.68 2.81 8.78
C VAL A 171 -16.69 1.30 8.60
N ILE A 172 -15.78 0.76 7.79
CA ILE A 172 -15.68 -0.68 7.55
C ILE A 172 -15.14 -1.39 8.78
N PHE A 173 -14.11 -0.82 9.42
CA PHE A 173 -13.53 -1.34 10.66
C PHE A 173 -14.59 -1.47 11.77
N ASN A 174 -15.35 -0.41 12.03
CA ASN A 174 -16.43 -0.41 13.02
C ASN A 174 -17.52 -1.45 12.67
N LYS A 175 -17.81 -1.62 11.38
CA LYS A 175 -18.74 -2.65 10.92
C LYS A 175 -18.23 -4.07 11.19
N ILE A 176 -16.92 -4.31 11.08
CA ILE A 176 -16.29 -5.60 11.40
C ILE A 176 -16.34 -5.85 12.92
N LEU A 177 -16.09 -4.82 13.75
CA LEU A 177 -16.14 -4.92 15.21
C LEU A 177 -17.56 -5.20 15.75
N GLN A 178 -18.60 -4.76 15.03
CA GLN A 178 -19.99 -5.13 15.34
C GLN A 178 -20.24 -6.62 15.03
N LYS A 179 -20.07 -7.47 16.04
CA LYS A 179 -20.31 -8.91 15.94
C LYS A 179 -21.71 -9.19 15.38
N GLY A 180 -21.77 -10.05 14.35
CA GLY A 180 -23.01 -10.39 13.64
C GLY A 180 -23.37 -9.48 12.46
N SER A 181 -22.65 -8.38 12.26
CA SER A 181 -22.86 -7.51 11.10
C SER A 181 -22.53 -8.21 9.78
N ASN A 182 -23.40 -8.05 8.79
CA ASN A 182 -23.12 -8.52 7.43
C ASN A 182 -22.14 -7.54 6.75
N VAL A 183 -20.85 -7.79 6.91
CA VAL A 183 -19.79 -7.04 6.22
C VAL A 183 -19.82 -7.43 4.74
N ASN A 184 -20.11 -6.46 3.88
CA ASN A 184 -20.07 -6.60 2.43
C ASN A 184 -19.96 -5.20 1.82
N CYS A 185 -18.76 -4.78 1.47
CA CYS A 185 -18.47 -3.40 1.05
C CYS A 185 -17.25 -3.35 0.12
N THR A 186 -16.98 -2.19 -0.47
CA THR A 186 -15.80 -1.98 -1.32
C THR A 186 -14.96 -0.83 -0.81
N LEU A 187 -13.64 -0.97 -0.89
CA LEU A 187 -12.69 0.08 -0.56
C LEU A 187 -11.40 -0.10 -1.37
N SER A 188 -10.89 0.98 -1.97
CA SER A 188 -9.64 0.97 -2.75
C SER A 188 -9.59 -0.09 -3.86
N GLY A 189 -10.75 -0.41 -4.46
CA GLY A 189 -10.86 -1.45 -5.50
C GLY A 189 -10.71 -2.88 -4.96
N CYS A 190 -10.93 -3.06 -3.67
CA CYS A 190 -11.10 -4.36 -3.03
C CYS A 190 -12.56 -4.52 -2.61
N LYS A 191 -13.05 -5.76 -2.64
CA LYS A 191 -14.27 -6.23 -2.01
C LYS A 191 -13.91 -6.80 -0.64
N ILE A 192 -14.56 -6.30 0.41
CA ILE A 192 -14.36 -6.73 1.79
C ILE A 192 -15.67 -7.36 2.25
N ARG A 193 -15.65 -8.65 2.57
CA ARG A 193 -16.85 -9.35 3.05
C ARG A 193 -16.58 -10.29 4.22
N LYS A 194 -17.62 -10.51 5.03
CA LYS A 194 -17.65 -11.62 5.98
C LYS A 194 -17.97 -12.93 5.24
N TYR A 195 -17.23 -13.98 5.57
CA TYR A 195 -17.43 -15.34 5.08
C TYR A 195 -17.11 -16.32 6.21
N GLY A 196 -18.15 -16.96 6.78
CA GLY A 196 -18.02 -17.73 8.02
C GLY A 196 -17.46 -16.88 9.16
N GLU A 197 -16.40 -17.38 9.79
CA GLU A 197 -15.68 -16.72 10.89
C GLU A 197 -14.54 -15.80 10.41
N ASN A 198 -14.49 -15.47 9.12
CA ASN A 198 -13.39 -14.72 8.53
C ASN A 198 -13.88 -13.49 7.76
N ILE A 199 -12.97 -12.52 7.57
CA ILE A 199 -13.12 -11.43 6.61
C ILE A 199 -12.26 -11.73 5.39
N LEU A 200 -12.86 -11.74 4.22
CA LEU A 200 -12.16 -11.85 2.95
C LEU A 200 -11.92 -10.47 2.35
N ILE A 201 -10.71 -10.24 1.88
CA ILE A 201 -10.31 -9.07 1.10
C ILE A 201 -9.91 -9.57 -0.28
N ILE A 202 -10.79 -9.31 -1.24
CA ILE A 202 -10.72 -9.82 -2.61
C ILE A 202 -10.57 -8.63 -3.54
N ARG A 203 -9.87 -8.78 -4.65
CA ARG A 203 -9.82 -7.73 -5.68
C ARG A 203 -11.17 -7.56 -6.35
N GLU A 204 -11.63 -6.31 -6.51
CA GLU A 204 -12.86 -6.03 -7.25
C GLU A 204 -12.67 -6.27 -8.75
N SER A 205 -13.41 -7.22 -9.33
CA SER A 205 -13.27 -7.60 -10.74
C SER A 205 -13.45 -6.44 -11.72
N SER A 206 -14.26 -5.44 -11.37
CA SER A 206 -14.51 -4.24 -12.19
C SER A 206 -13.31 -3.29 -12.26
N LYS A 207 -12.31 -3.47 -11.38
CA LYS A 207 -11.11 -2.61 -11.28
C LYS A 207 -9.86 -3.25 -11.85
N ILE A 208 -9.96 -4.50 -12.28
CA ILE A 208 -8.86 -5.25 -12.89
C ILE A 208 -8.72 -4.79 -14.33
N GLN A 209 -7.51 -4.44 -14.74
CA GLN A 209 -7.18 -4.07 -16.11
C GLN A 209 -6.69 -5.29 -16.88
N GLU A 210 -7.15 -5.42 -18.12
CA GLU A 210 -6.66 -6.43 -19.06
C GLU A 210 -5.32 -5.96 -19.65
N ILE A 211 -4.41 -6.89 -19.91
CA ILE A 211 -3.14 -6.59 -20.59
C ILE A 211 -2.97 -7.52 -21.79
N THR A 212 -2.40 -6.98 -22.87
CA THR A 212 -2.05 -7.75 -24.05
C THR A 212 -0.58 -8.12 -24.01
N VAL A 213 -0.29 -9.38 -24.28
CA VAL A 213 1.06 -9.97 -24.24
C VAL A 213 1.30 -10.67 -25.57
N HIS A 214 2.48 -10.44 -26.15
CA HIS A 214 2.93 -11.16 -27.35
C HIS A 214 3.75 -12.36 -26.93
N LEU A 215 3.40 -13.54 -27.45
CA LEU A 215 4.12 -14.79 -27.25
C LEU A 215 5.09 -15.04 -28.42
N PRO A 216 6.20 -15.79 -28.19
CA PRO A 216 6.61 -16.38 -26.91
C PRO A 216 7.12 -15.32 -25.91
N LEU A 217 6.88 -15.55 -24.61
CA LEU A 217 7.26 -14.63 -23.55
C LEU A 217 8.57 -15.07 -22.89
N ASN A 218 9.57 -14.19 -22.87
CA ASN A 218 10.82 -14.42 -22.14
C ASN A 218 10.68 -14.06 -20.66
N GLY A 219 10.05 -14.94 -19.88
CA GLY A 219 9.92 -14.81 -18.42
C GLY A 219 8.50 -14.59 -17.92
N SER A 220 8.37 -14.04 -16.71
CA SER A 220 7.06 -13.73 -16.11
C SER A 220 6.69 -12.25 -16.25
N ILE A 221 5.39 -11.99 -16.25
CA ILE A 221 4.82 -10.63 -16.22
C ILE A 221 4.03 -10.43 -14.94
N GLU A 222 4.22 -9.29 -14.30
CA GLU A 222 3.39 -8.87 -13.17
C GLU A 222 2.02 -8.37 -13.65
N TRP A 223 0.95 -8.91 -13.06
CA TRP A 223 -0.42 -8.56 -13.38
C TRP A 223 -1.23 -8.13 -12.16
N ASP A 224 -1.89 -6.97 -12.27
CA ASP A 224 -2.75 -6.34 -11.25
C ASP A 224 -2.10 -6.22 -9.85
N ASN A 225 -0.76 -6.21 -9.77
CA ASN A 225 0.01 -6.20 -8.53
C ASN A 225 -0.33 -7.37 -7.59
N ARG A 226 -0.75 -8.53 -8.13
CA ARG A 226 -1.12 -9.70 -7.33
C ARG A 226 -0.53 -11.01 -7.84
N PHE A 227 -0.14 -11.06 -9.11
CA PHE A 227 0.31 -12.29 -9.75
C PHE A 227 1.52 -12.07 -10.64
N SER A 228 2.50 -12.96 -10.50
CA SER A 228 3.53 -13.18 -11.51
C SER A 228 3.06 -14.28 -12.46
N CYS A 229 2.83 -13.91 -13.71
CA CYS A 229 2.17 -14.71 -14.74
C CYS A 229 3.21 -15.24 -15.74
N THR A 230 3.28 -16.56 -15.94
CA THR A 230 4.14 -17.19 -16.95
C THR A 230 3.28 -17.97 -17.94
N ILE A 231 3.44 -17.66 -19.24
CA ILE A 231 2.68 -18.29 -20.32
C ILE A 231 3.66 -19.07 -21.19
N PHE A 232 3.42 -20.38 -21.34
CA PHE A 232 4.21 -21.24 -22.22
C PHE A 232 3.43 -21.50 -23.51
N GLY A 233 4.01 -21.14 -24.64
CA GLY A 233 3.47 -21.42 -25.96
C GLY A 233 4.49 -21.07 -27.04
N ASP A 234 4.66 -21.97 -28.01
CA ASP A 234 5.67 -21.83 -29.07
C ASP A 234 5.15 -21.06 -30.29
N GLN A 235 3.84 -20.78 -30.33
CA GLN A 235 3.21 -20.05 -31.44
C GLN A 235 3.28 -18.54 -31.23
N GLU A 236 3.83 -17.83 -32.22
CA GLU A 236 3.77 -16.37 -32.27
C GLU A 236 2.32 -15.90 -32.37
N CYS A 237 1.82 -15.34 -31.27
CA CYS A 237 0.49 -14.77 -31.24
C CYS A 237 0.34 -13.72 -30.13
N SER A 238 -0.70 -12.91 -30.27
CA SER A 238 -1.13 -11.98 -29.23
C SER A 238 -2.19 -12.64 -28.35
N VAL A 239 -2.00 -12.58 -27.04
CA VAL A 239 -2.95 -13.07 -26.03
C VAL A 239 -3.25 -11.98 -25.02
N THR A 240 -4.43 -12.04 -24.41
CA THR A 240 -4.86 -11.10 -23.38
C THR A 240 -4.93 -11.81 -22.03
N ILE A 241 -4.27 -11.26 -21.01
CA ILE A 241 -4.47 -11.65 -19.62
C ILE A 241 -5.61 -10.79 -19.05
N ALA A 242 -6.70 -11.44 -18.66
CA ALA A 242 -7.93 -10.77 -18.21
C ALA A 242 -8.58 -11.57 -17.06
N PRO A 243 -9.38 -10.92 -16.19
CA PRO A 243 -10.17 -11.65 -15.20
C PRO A 243 -11.27 -12.49 -15.87
N LEU A 244 -11.72 -13.55 -15.19
CA LEU A 244 -12.93 -14.26 -15.61
C LEU A 244 -14.15 -13.33 -15.54
N LYS A 245 -14.94 -13.27 -16.61
CA LYS A 245 -16.18 -12.46 -16.64
C LYS A 245 -17.27 -13.15 -15.83
N LYS A 246 -18.13 -12.38 -15.16
CA LYS A 246 -19.28 -12.90 -14.40
C LYS A 246 -20.28 -13.70 -15.23
N THR A 247 -20.28 -13.50 -16.56
CA THR A 247 -21.11 -14.24 -17.51
C THR A 247 -20.54 -15.61 -17.88
N GLN A 248 -19.27 -15.88 -17.56
CA GLN A 248 -18.59 -17.13 -17.89
C GLN A 248 -18.74 -18.13 -16.73
N LYS A 249 -18.97 -19.40 -17.08
CA LYS A 249 -19.09 -20.49 -16.08
C LYS A 249 -17.71 -20.78 -15.49
N ILE A 250 -17.63 -20.81 -14.15
CA ILE A 250 -16.41 -21.25 -13.44
C ILE A 250 -16.20 -22.75 -13.73
N PRO A 251 -15.03 -23.16 -14.24
CA PRO A 251 -14.68 -24.56 -14.46
C PRO A 251 -14.74 -25.39 -13.17
N GLU A 252 -15.12 -26.66 -13.30
CA GLU A 252 -15.33 -27.56 -12.17
C GLU A 252 -14.04 -27.84 -11.38
N PHE A 253 -12.90 -27.96 -12.07
CA PHE A 253 -11.59 -28.15 -11.41
C PHE A 253 -11.19 -26.97 -10.51
N LEU A 254 -11.70 -25.75 -10.78
CA LEU A 254 -11.49 -24.60 -9.88
C LEU A 254 -12.44 -24.62 -8.69
N LYS A 255 -13.60 -25.29 -8.79
CA LYS A 255 -14.61 -25.38 -7.72
C LYS A 255 -14.32 -26.43 -6.66
N ASN A 256 -13.25 -27.21 -6.81
CA ASN A 256 -12.81 -28.17 -5.80
C ASN A 256 -12.44 -27.51 -4.46
N TYR A 257 -12.39 -26.19 -4.44
CA TYR A 257 -12.16 -25.39 -3.25
C TYR A 257 -13.45 -24.69 -2.82
N ASP A 258 -13.80 -24.81 -1.53
CA ASP A 258 -14.96 -24.15 -0.90
C ASP A 258 -14.69 -22.65 -0.67
N TYR A 259 -14.33 -21.95 -1.74
CA TYR A 259 -14.03 -20.53 -1.73
C TYR A 259 -15.24 -19.70 -2.13
N CYS A 260 -15.25 -18.45 -1.67
CA CYS A 260 -16.18 -17.45 -2.15
C CYS A 260 -16.09 -17.31 -3.67
N SER A 261 -17.22 -17.43 -4.37
CA SER A 261 -17.27 -17.41 -5.83
C SER A 261 -16.69 -16.14 -6.47
N GLU A 262 -16.65 -15.04 -5.73
CA GLU A 262 -16.08 -13.76 -6.13
C GLU A 262 -14.56 -13.82 -6.36
N VAL A 263 -13.85 -14.74 -5.70
CA VAL A 263 -12.41 -14.95 -5.87
C VAL A 263 -12.09 -15.35 -7.31
N TYR A 264 -12.87 -16.27 -7.89
CA TYR A 264 -12.64 -16.79 -9.24
C TYR A 264 -12.73 -15.70 -10.32
N TYR A 265 -13.61 -14.70 -10.13
CA TYR A 265 -13.73 -13.56 -11.04
C TYR A 265 -12.61 -12.52 -10.89
N SER A 266 -11.66 -12.76 -9.99
CA SER A 266 -10.46 -11.94 -9.81
C SER A 266 -9.18 -12.64 -10.25
N LEU A 267 -9.26 -13.91 -10.65
CA LEU A 267 -8.12 -14.69 -11.12
C LEU A 267 -7.75 -14.32 -12.56
N PRO A 268 -6.45 -14.31 -12.89
CA PRO A 268 -6.03 -14.13 -14.27
C PRO A 268 -6.45 -15.32 -15.12
N THR A 269 -6.84 -15.04 -16.35
CA THR A 269 -7.08 -16.03 -17.40
C THR A 269 -6.43 -15.56 -18.69
N VAL A 270 -6.02 -16.50 -19.53
CA VAL A 270 -5.44 -16.18 -20.84
C VAL A 270 -6.51 -16.36 -21.92
N GLN A 271 -6.72 -15.32 -22.72
CA GLN A 271 -7.73 -15.28 -23.77
C GLN A 271 -7.09 -14.90 -25.11
N LYS A 272 -7.60 -15.44 -26.22
CA LYS A 272 -7.23 -15.05 -27.58
C LYS A 272 -8.50 -14.81 -28.38
N ASP A 273 -8.61 -13.64 -29.00
CA ASP A 273 -9.79 -13.22 -29.77
C ASP A 273 -11.13 -13.39 -29.01
N GLY A 274 -11.10 -13.13 -27.69
CA GLY A 274 -12.25 -13.28 -26.79
C GLY A 274 -12.60 -14.72 -26.40
N LYS A 275 -11.86 -15.73 -26.88
CA LYS A 275 -12.00 -17.13 -26.47
C LYS A 275 -11.01 -17.46 -25.35
N MET A 276 -11.47 -18.26 -24.39
CA MET A 276 -10.64 -18.74 -23.30
C MET A 276 -9.61 -19.74 -23.80
N LEU A 277 -8.34 -19.49 -23.52
CA LEU A 277 -7.21 -20.25 -24.02
C LEU A 277 -6.53 -21.04 -22.89
N ALA A 278 -6.38 -20.42 -21.71
CA ALA A 278 -5.88 -21.12 -20.51
C ALA A 278 -6.46 -20.53 -19.23
N TYR A 279 -6.65 -21.41 -18.24
CA TYR A 279 -6.94 -21.07 -16.85
C TYR A 279 -5.65 -21.15 -16.02
N PRO A 280 -5.58 -20.46 -14.88
CA PRO A 280 -4.40 -20.51 -14.04
C PRO A 280 -4.24 -21.90 -13.45
N ASP A 281 -3.08 -22.50 -13.64
CA ASP A 281 -2.69 -23.70 -12.90
C ASP A 281 -2.09 -23.26 -11.57
N VAL A 282 -2.89 -23.38 -10.51
CA VAL A 282 -2.54 -22.92 -9.17
C VAL A 282 -1.78 -24.01 -8.37
N ASN A 283 -1.69 -25.25 -8.85
CA ASN A 283 -1.05 -26.38 -8.15
C ASN A 283 -0.02 -27.13 -9.01
N TYR A 284 0.63 -26.46 -9.96
CA TYR A 284 1.58 -27.13 -10.84
C TYR A 284 2.80 -27.67 -10.06
N ASN A 285 2.79 -28.98 -9.76
CA ASN A 285 3.87 -29.71 -9.08
C ASN A 285 4.93 -30.26 -10.07
N GLY A 286 5.11 -29.64 -11.24
CA GLY A 286 6.19 -30.01 -12.17
C GLY A 286 5.99 -31.32 -12.95
N LYS A 287 4.79 -31.92 -12.97
CA LYS A 287 4.53 -33.12 -13.80
C LYS A 287 3.92 -32.72 -15.15
N ASN A 288 4.61 -33.10 -16.22
CA ASN A 288 4.17 -32.94 -17.60
C ASN A 288 2.91 -33.75 -17.89
N THR A 289 1.86 -33.09 -18.36
CA THR A 289 0.75 -33.73 -19.08
C THR A 289 0.42 -32.88 -20.31
N ASP A 290 0.53 -33.50 -21.48
CA ASP A 290 0.25 -33.07 -22.85
C ASP A 290 0.94 -31.81 -23.39
N ASP A 291 1.52 -31.96 -24.60
CA ASP A 291 2.44 -31.04 -25.28
C ASP A 291 1.78 -29.99 -26.21
N ASP A 292 0.45 -30.00 -26.40
CA ASP A 292 -0.20 -29.15 -27.41
C ASP A 292 -1.09 -28.00 -26.85
N LYS A 293 -1.13 -27.80 -25.53
CA LYS A 293 -1.93 -26.72 -24.91
C LYS A 293 -1.04 -25.66 -24.27
N VAL A 294 -1.33 -24.39 -24.54
CA VAL A 294 -0.71 -23.26 -23.86
C VAL A 294 -0.92 -23.40 -22.35
N ARG A 295 0.19 -23.46 -21.61
CA ARG A 295 0.17 -23.58 -20.14
C ARG A 295 0.29 -22.20 -19.51
N PHE A 296 -0.44 -21.99 -18.41
CA PHE A 296 -0.47 -20.73 -17.71
C PHE A 296 -0.25 -20.91 -16.21
N ILE A 297 0.95 -20.56 -15.75
CA ILE A 297 1.35 -20.67 -14.35
C ILE A 297 1.26 -19.29 -13.70
N ILE A 298 0.71 -19.25 -12.49
CA ILE A 298 0.64 -18.04 -11.69
C ILE A 298 1.29 -18.24 -10.33
N ASN A 299 1.97 -17.20 -9.85
CA ASN A 299 2.47 -17.14 -8.48
C ASN A 299 1.90 -15.90 -7.81
N SER A 300 1.34 -16.02 -6.61
CA SER A 300 0.84 -14.87 -5.87
C SER A 300 2.00 -14.00 -5.35
N THR A 301 1.91 -12.69 -5.59
CA THR A 301 2.91 -11.71 -5.12
C THR A 301 2.46 -10.96 -3.86
N ILE A 302 1.27 -11.29 -3.33
CA ILE A 302 0.67 -10.59 -2.20
C ILE A 302 1.53 -10.67 -0.94
N LYS A 303 2.15 -11.83 -0.66
CA LYS A 303 3.07 -11.97 0.49
C LYS A 303 4.25 -11.00 0.38
N GLN A 304 4.85 -10.87 -0.80
CA GLN A 304 5.96 -9.95 -1.03
C GLN A 304 5.50 -8.49 -0.94
N ASN A 305 4.31 -8.18 -1.47
CA ASN A 305 3.71 -6.85 -1.33
C ASN A 305 3.47 -6.49 0.13
N LEU A 306 2.94 -7.43 0.91
CA LEU A 306 2.68 -7.24 2.32
C LEU A 306 3.99 -6.99 3.08
N VAL A 307 5.03 -7.81 2.85
CA VAL A 307 6.37 -7.60 3.42
C VAL A 307 6.91 -6.23 3.03
N SER A 308 6.81 -5.82 1.77
CA SER A 308 7.23 -4.50 1.30
C SER A 308 6.49 -3.37 2.01
N LEU A 309 5.17 -3.49 2.18
CA LEU A 309 4.33 -2.49 2.84
C LEU A 309 4.61 -2.35 4.34
N ILE A 310 4.83 -3.48 5.02
CA ILE A 310 5.04 -3.48 6.46
C ILE A 310 6.49 -3.24 6.84
N SER A 311 7.46 -3.47 5.95
CA SER A 311 8.91 -3.31 6.20
C SER A 311 9.41 -1.86 6.20
N ILE A 312 8.65 -0.95 5.57
CA ILE A 312 8.88 0.50 5.54
C ILE A 312 8.56 1.14 6.90
#